data_AF-A0A849DZK8-F1
#
_entry.id   AF-A0A849DZK8-F1
#
_cell.length_a   1.000
_cell.length_b   1.000
_cell.length_c   1.000
_cell.angle_alpha   90.00
_cell.angle_beta   90.00
_cell.angle_gamma   90.00
#
_symmetry.space_group_name_H-M   'P 1'
#
loop_
_entity.id
_entity.type
_entity.pdbx_description
1 polymer ?
#
loop_
_entity_poly.entity_id
_entity_poly.type
_entity_poly.pdbx_seq_one_letter_code
_entity_poly.pdbx_strand_id
1 'polypeptide(L)'
;MNDLVQKINDSVIGANHLFKTPFGEKPLIYADYTASGRSLSFIEDYIREQVMPAYANTHTEFSYTGAQTSHFREQARGIIHKAVNGRDDDKIIFYGSGATCAINKLISILGMRLPKELSDHYMFEAQIPDAERPVV
;
A
#
# COMPACT_ATOMS: atom_id res chain seq x y z
N MET A 1 -14.57 -9.35 -24.97
CA MET A 1 -13.55 -8.98 -23.96
C MET A 1 -14.28 -8.48 -22.73
N ASN A 2 -13.83 -8.77 -21.51
CA ASN A 2 -14.49 -8.31 -20.29
C ASN A 2 -14.50 -6.76 -20.25
N ASP A 3 -15.67 -6.14 -20.12
CA ASP A 3 -15.87 -4.68 -20.13
C ASP A 3 -14.95 -3.96 -19.12
N LEU A 4 -14.73 -4.57 -17.95
CA LEU A 4 -13.83 -4.04 -16.93
C LEU A 4 -12.36 -4.01 -17.39
N VAL A 5 -11.91 -5.05 -18.07
CA VAL A 5 -10.51 -5.14 -18.54
C VAL A 5 -10.26 -4.07 -19.60
N GLN A 6 -11.22 -3.85 -20.49
CA GLN A 6 -11.15 -2.79 -21.49
C GLN A 6 -11.09 -1.42 -20.81
N LYS A 7 -11.98 -1.17 -19.84
CA LYS A 7 -11.98 0.08 -19.07
C LYS A 7 -10.64 0.32 -18.37
N ILE A 8 -10.03 -0.70 -17.77
CA ILE A 8 -8.72 -0.56 -17.11
C ILE A 8 -7.65 -0.16 -18.13
N ASN A 9 -7.57 -0.86 -19.27
CA ASN A 9 -6.59 -0.58 -20.32
C ASN A 9 -6.74 0.85 -20.87
N ASP A 10 -7.96 1.28 -21.15
CA ASP A 10 -8.26 2.61 -21.69
C ASP A 10 -7.97 3.73 -20.68
N SER A 11 -7.93 3.39 -19.38
CA SER A 11 -7.70 4.34 -18.30
C SER A 11 -6.24 4.51 -17.91
N VAL A 12 -5.31 3.72 -18.48
CA VAL A 12 -3.88 3.82 -18.15
C VAL A 12 -3.35 5.19 -18.58
N ILE A 13 -2.96 6.02 -17.60
CA ILE A 13 -2.45 7.36 -17.85
C ILE A 13 -1.11 7.28 -18.56
N GLY A 14 -1.03 7.90 -19.74
CA GLY A 14 0.15 7.88 -20.61
C GLY A 14 0.34 6.56 -21.37
N ALA A 15 -0.72 5.76 -21.53
CA ALA A 15 -0.73 4.69 -22.53
C ALA A 15 -0.41 5.26 -23.92
N ASN A 16 0.38 4.52 -24.71
CA ASN A 16 0.82 4.91 -26.05
C ASN A 16 1.55 6.27 -26.12
N HIS A 17 2.05 6.79 -25.00
CA HIS A 17 2.82 8.01 -24.99
C HIS A 17 4.03 7.86 -25.92
N LEU A 18 4.15 8.75 -26.90
CA LEU A 18 5.26 8.73 -27.84
C LEU A 18 6.47 9.41 -27.22
N PHE A 19 7.65 8.82 -27.42
CA PHE A 19 8.91 9.45 -27.06
C PHE A 19 9.88 9.42 -28.23
N LYS A 20 10.75 10.44 -28.28
CA LYS A 20 11.72 10.59 -29.36
C LYS A 20 12.89 9.61 -29.16
N THR A 21 13.19 8.88 -30.22
CA THR A 21 14.38 8.01 -30.30
C THR A 21 15.24 8.42 -31.49
N PRO A 22 16.49 7.92 -31.59
CA PRO A 22 17.29 8.06 -32.81
C PRO A 22 16.63 7.50 -34.07
N PHE A 23 15.61 6.64 -33.93
CA PHE A 23 14.87 6.01 -35.02
C PHE A 23 13.46 6.60 -35.21
N GLY A 24 13.26 7.85 -34.79
CA GLY A 24 11.98 8.56 -34.83
C GLY A 24 11.17 8.42 -33.56
N GLU A 25 9.92 8.83 -33.60
CA GLU A 25 8.98 8.67 -32.48
C GLU A 25 8.59 7.21 -32.33
N LYS A 26 8.63 6.72 -31.09
CA LYS A 26 8.23 5.35 -30.73
C LYS A 26 7.23 5.38 -29.58
N PRO A 27 6.26 4.45 -29.56
CA PRO A 27 5.37 4.31 -28.42
C PRO A 27 6.14 3.78 -27.21
N LEU A 28 5.85 4.34 -26.04
CA LEU A 28 6.29 3.82 -24.76
C LEU A 28 5.56 2.52 -24.46
N ILE A 29 6.29 1.41 -24.49
CA ILE A 29 5.81 0.10 -24.05
C ILE A 29 6.28 -0.11 -22.60
N TYR A 30 5.34 -0.03 -21.67
CA TYR A 30 5.63 -0.30 -20.26
C TYR A 30 5.45 -1.78 -19.96
N ALA A 31 6.55 -2.46 -19.64
CA ALA A 31 6.59 -3.91 -19.40
C ALA A 31 7.07 -4.27 -17.98
N ASP A 32 7.05 -3.30 -17.04
CA ASP A 32 7.57 -3.45 -15.67
C ASP A 32 6.46 -3.42 -14.61
N TYR A 33 5.28 -3.93 -14.96
CA TYR A 33 4.12 -3.98 -14.06
C TYR A 33 4.35 -4.83 -12.81
N THR A 34 5.36 -5.70 -12.81
CA THR A 34 5.78 -6.46 -11.64
C THR A 34 6.43 -5.59 -10.56
N ALA A 35 7.11 -4.50 -10.96
CA ALA A 35 7.71 -3.56 -10.03
C ALA A 35 6.67 -2.55 -9.51
N SER A 36 5.86 -1.97 -10.41
CA SER A 36 4.78 -1.06 -10.05
C SER A 36 3.69 -0.99 -11.12
N GLY A 37 2.44 -0.82 -10.68
CA GLY A 37 1.35 -0.40 -11.56
C GLY A 37 1.53 1.02 -12.09
N ARG A 38 0.87 1.32 -13.20
CA ARG A 38 0.68 2.70 -13.70
C ARG A 38 -0.63 3.28 -13.14
N SER A 39 -0.68 4.59 -12.99
CA SER A 39 -1.91 5.31 -12.59
C SER A 39 -3.04 5.09 -13.59
N LEU A 40 -4.26 5.00 -13.07
CA LEU A 40 -5.50 4.88 -13.83
C LEU A 40 -6.33 6.16 -13.67
N SER A 41 -6.81 6.72 -14.77
CA SER A 41 -7.56 7.99 -14.78
C SER A 41 -8.71 7.99 -13.78
N PHE A 42 -9.57 6.97 -13.77
CA PHE A 42 -10.71 6.92 -12.85
C PHE A 42 -10.31 6.86 -11.37
N ILE A 43 -9.11 6.37 -11.01
CA ILE A 43 -8.62 6.40 -9.63
C ILE A 43 -8.16 7.82 -9.29
N GLU A 44 -7.34 8.40 -10.16
CA GLU A 44 -6.80 9.75 -9.94
C GLU A 44 -7.90 10.81 -9.93
N ASP A 45 -8.89 10.69 -10.81
CA ASP A 45 -10.05 11.58 -10.88
C ASP A 45 -10.94 11.43 -9.65
N TYR A 46 -11.16 10.21 -9.15
CA TYR A 46 -11.88 10.00 -7.89
C TYR A 46 -11.15 10.63 -6.69
N ILE A 47 -9.83 10.44 -6.60
CA ILE A 47 -9.03 11.09 -5.56
C ILE A 47 -9.18 12.61 -5.68
N ARG A 48 -9.08 13.16 -6.89
CA ARG A 48 -9.16 14.60 -7.16
C ARG A 48 -10.51 15.21 -6.85
N GLU A 49 -11.58 14.55 -7.25
CA GLU A 49 -12.93 15.12 -7.23
C GLU A 49 -13.71 14.77 -5.97
N GLN A 50 -13.43 13.61 -5.35
CA GLN A 50 -14.21 13.10 -4.23
C GLN A 50 -13.44 13.13 -2.90
N VAL A 51 -12.15 12.83 -2.93
CA VAL A 51 -11.34 12.74 -1.69
C VAL A 51 -10.74 14.10 -1.33
N MET A 52 -10.02 14.73 -2.25
CA MET A 52 -9.27 15.96 -1.98
C MET A 52 -10.13 17.14 -1.49
N PRO A 53 -11.35 17.40 -1.99
CA PRO A 53 -12.14 18.55 -1.55
C PRO A 53 -12.57 18.49 -0.08
N ALA A 54 -12.73 17.28 0.47
CA ALA A 54 -13.15 17.06 1.85
C ALA A 54 -11.99 16.61 2.75
N TYR A 55 -10.75 16.60 2.24
CA TYR A 55 -9.61 16.09 2.98
C TYR A 55 -9.33 16.93 4.22
N ALA A 56 -9.25 16.26 5.36
CA ALA A 56 -8.67 16.79 6.58
C ALA A 56 -7.96 15.67 7.33
N ASN A 57 -7.06 16.06 8.24
CA ASN A 57 -6.44 15.07 9.12
C ASN A 57 -7.52 14.39 9.97
N THR A 58 -7.43 13.07 10.14
CA THR A 58 -8.48 12.24 10.76
C THR A 58 -8.59 12.44 12.28
N HIS A 59 -7.71 13.23 12.89
CA HIS A 59 -7.72 13.55 14.32
C HIS A 59 -8.72 14.66 14.69
N THR A 60 -9.45 15.21 13.72
CA THR A 60 -10.36 16.35 13.91
C THR A 60 -11.80 15.93 13.62
N GLU A 61 -12.35 15.00 14.40
CA GLU A 61 -13.67 14.37 14.12
C GLU A 61 -14.87 15.34 14.15
N PHE A 62 -14.73 16.50 14.79
CA PHE A 62 -15.81 17.48 14.94
C PHE A 62 -16.06 18.34 13.69
N SER A 63 -15.18 18.31 12.68
CA SER A 63 -15.41 18.99 11.41
C SER A 63 -15.99 18.04 10.37
N TYR A 64 -16.81 18.58 9.47
CA TYR A 64 -17.33 17.83 8.31
C TYR A 64 -16.21 17.09 7.55
N THR A 65 -15.09 17.78 7.29
CA THR A 65 -13.96 17.24 6.54
C THR A 65 -13.20 16.15 7.30
N GLY A 66 -13.06 16.29 8.63
CA GLY A 66 -12.45 15.26 9.47
C GLY A 66 -13.30 14.00 9.54
N ALA A 67 -14.61 14.15 9.77
CA ALA A 67 -15.58 13.05 9.74
C ALA A 67 -15.59 12.33 8.37
N GLN A 68 -15.60 13.10 7.28
CA GLN A 68 -15.61 12.54 5.92
C GLN A 68 -14.33 11.75 5.61
N THR A 69 -13.15 12.27 5.99
CA THR A 69 -11.88 11.58 5.74
C THR A 69 -11.77 10.29 6.56
N SER A 70 -12.23 10.30 7.81
CA SER A 70 -12.35 9.09 8.63
C SER A 70 -13.31 8.06 8.02
N HIS A 71 -14.43 8.51 7.45
CA HIS A 71 -15.37 7.62 6.77
C HIS A 71 -14.75 6.96 5.54
N PHE A 72 -14.05 7.71 4.69
CA PHE A 72 -13.33 7.15 3.54
C PHE A 72 -12.32 6.08 3.95
N ARG A 73 -11.59 6.30 5.06
CA ARG A 73 -10.62 5.35 5.58
C ARG A 73 -11.28 4.04 6.05
N GLU A 74 -12.43 4.10 6.73
CA GLU A 74 -13.13 2.89 7.16
C GLU A 74 -13.85 2.17 6.01
N GLN A 75 -14.38 2.90 5.03
CA GLN A 75 -14.88 2.30 3.79
C GLN A 75 -13.77 1.56 3.04
N ALA A 76 -12.59 2.17 2.88
CA ALA A 76 -11.44 1.54 2.27
C ALA A 76 -11.04 0.26 3.02
N ARG A 77 -11.06 0.28 4.36
CA ARG A 77 -10.81 -0.91 5.18
C ARG A 77 -11.77 -2.05 4.86
N GLY A 78 -13.07 -1.75 4.78
CA GLY A 78 -14.09 -2.74 4.46
C GLY A 78 -13.98 -3.29 3.03
N ILE A 79 -13.64 -2.43 2.05
CA ILE A 79 -13.42 -2.84 0.66
C ILE A 79 -12.22 -3.79 0.57
N ILE A 80 -11.10 -3.44 1.21
CA ILE A 80 -9.88 -4.26 1.18
C ILE A 80 -10.11 -5.60 1.87
N HIS A 81 -10.76 -5.62 3.04
CA HIS A 81 -11.12 -6.85 3.77
C HIS A 81 -11.89 -7.82 2.88
N LYS A 82 -12.92 -7.33 2.16
CA LYS A 82 -13.68 -8.13 1.20
C LYS A 82 -12.84 -8.58 0.00
N ALA A 83 -12.02 -7.69 -0.55
CA ALA A 83 -11.21 -7.99 -1.74
C ALA A 83 -10.17 -9.12 -1.50
N VAL A 84 -9.70 -9.26 -0.27
CA VAL A 84 -8.78 -10.34 0.13
C VAL A 84 -9.49 -11.56 0.73
N ASN A 85 -10.83 -11.58 0.70
CA ASN A 85 -11.67 -12.62 1.32
C ASN A 85 -11.39 -12.81 2.83
N GLY A 86 -11.20 -11.72 3.55
CA GLY A 86 -11.00 -11.74 5.00
C GLY A 86 -12.20 -12.32 5.74
N ARG A 87 -11.94 -13.03 6.84
CA ARG A 87 -12.93 -13.57 7.78
C ARG A 87 -13.18 -12.60 8.94
N ASP A 88 -14.11 -12.94 9.83
CA ASP A 88 -14.50 -12.08 10.97
C ASP A 88 -13.37 -11.89 11.99
N ASP A 89 -12.49 -12.89 12.10
CA ASP A 89 -11.28 -12.88 12.93
C ASP A 89 -10.11 -12.12 12.29
N ASP A 90 -10.15 -11.91 10.97
CA ASP A 90 -9.12 -11.15 10.25
C ASP A 90 -9.31 -9.63 10.44
N LYS A 91 -8.19 -8.92 10.62
CA LYS A 91 -8.16 -7.45 10.74
C LYS A 91 -7.28 -6.82 9.68
N ILE A 92 -7.79 -5.76 9.05
CA ILE A 92 -7.00 -4.92 8.14
C ILE A 92 -6.30 -3.83 8.96
N ILE A 93 -4.98 -3.77 8.86
CA ILE A 93 -4.15 -2.75 9.49
C ILE A 93 -3.44 -1.95 8.40
N PHE A 94 -3.70 -0.64 8.34
CA PHE A 94 -2.97 0.26 7.46
C PHE A 94 -1.64 0.63 8.13
N TYR A 95 -0.52 0.28 7.50
CA TYR A 95 0.80 0.55 8.06
C TYR A 95 1.85 0.82 6.99
N GLY A 96 2.56 1.94 7.14
CA GLY A 96 3.73 2.29 6.34
C GLY A 96 3.48 2.35 4.85
N SER A 97 4.56 2.19 4.07
CA SER A 97 4.53 2.17 2.62
C SER A 97 4.98 0.80 2.10
N GLY A 98 4.06 0.09 1.45
CA GLY A 98 4.32 -1.20 0.82
C GLY A 98 4.47 -2.40 1.77
N ALA A 99 4.66 -3.57 1.16
CA ALA A 99 4.71 -4.85 1.87
C ALA A 99 5.90 -4.95 2.86
N THR A 100 7.04 -4.35 2.52
CA THR A 100 8.24 -4.35 3.37
C THR A 100 7.97 -3.72 4.74
N CYS A 101 7.28 -2.57 4.79
CA CYS A 101 6.91 -1.95 6.07
C CYS A 101 5.95 -2.85 6.87
N ALA A 102 4.95 -3.45 6.22
CA ALA A 102 4.00 -4.34 6.89
C ALA A 102 4.68 -5.58 7.49
N ILE A 103 5.58 -6.22 6.74
CA ILE A 103 6.35 -7.39 7.21
C ILE A 103 7.22 -7.01 8.41
N ASN A 104 7.96 -5.89 8.32
CA ASN A 104 8.78 -5.42 9.44
C ASN A 104 7.92 -5.13 10.69
N LYS A 105 6.73 -4.55 10.51
CA LYS A 105 5.81 -4.31 11.63
C LYS A 105 5.32 -5.60 12.26
N LEU A 106 4.98 -6.60 11.45
CA LEU A 106 4.55 -7.91 11.94
C LEU A 106 5.68 -8.59 12.74
N ILE A 107 6.91 -8.56 12.22
CA ILE A 107 8.12 -9.04 12.92
C ILE A 107 8.26 -8.37 14.29
N SER A 108 8.10 -7.04 14.35
CA SER A 108 8.17 -6.30 15.61
C SER A 108 7.03 -6.64 16.58
N ILE A 109 5.79 -6.79 16.10
CA ILE A 109 4.64 -7.14 16.94
C ILE A 109 4.80 -8.54 17.54
N LEU A 110 5.30 -9.49 16.75
CA LEU A 110 5.51 -10.88 17.19
C LEU A 110 6.77 -11.04 18.06
N GLY A 111 7.55 -9.97 18.28
CA GLY A 111 8.78 -10.03 19.08
C GLY A 111 9.88 -10.86 18.42
N MET A 112 9.82 -11.08 17.11
CA MET A 112 10.78 -11.93 16.38
C MET A 112 12.10 -11.23 16.07
N ARG A 113 12.36 -10.04 16.63
CA ARG A 113 13.62 -9.33 16.40
C ARG A 113 14.10 -8.65 17.66
N LEU A 114 15.35 -8.93 18.04
CA LEU A 114 16.03 -8.23 19.12
C LEU A 114 16.54 -6.86 18.63
N PRO A 115 16.57 -5.82 19.50
CA PRO A 115 17.19 -4.55 19.15
C PRO A 115 18.69 -4.78 18.89
N LYS A 116 19.14 -4.60 17.64
CA LYS A 116 20.47 -5.04 17.20
C LYS A 116 21.59 -4.46 18.08
N GLU A 117 21.63 -3.14 18.27
CA GLU A 117 22.70 -2.46 19.00
C GLU A 117 22.79 -2.92 20.45
N LEU A 118 21.65 -3.12 21.11
CA LEU A 118 21.59 -3.63 22.48
C LEU A 118 21.94 -5.13 22.53
N SER A 119 21.51 -5.91 21.54
CA SER A 119 21.84 -7.33 21.43
C SER A 119 23.33 -7.54 21.27
N ASP A 120 23.99 -6.74 20.43
CA ASP A 120 25.44 -6.79 20.24
C ASP A 120 26.19 -6.35 21.51
N HIS A 121 25.76 -5.26 22.15
CA HIS A 121 26.44 -4.71 23.32
C HIS A 121 26.29 -5.57 24.59
N TYR A 122 25.10 -6.12 24.81
CA TYR A 122 24.78 -6.94 25.98
C TYR A 122 24.74 -8.44 25.70
N MET A 123 25.07 -8.87 24.47
CA MET A 123 25.10 -10.28 24.04
C MET A 123 23.76 -11.01 24.26
N PHE A 124 22.62 -10.36 23.98
CA PHE A 124 21.30 -10.93 24.28
C PHE A 124 21.04 -12.26 23.57
N GLU A 125 21.45 -12.40 22.32
CA GLU A 125 21.28 -13.68 21.60
C GLU A 125 21.99 -14.84 22.29
N ALA A 126 23.20 -14.61 22.82
CA ALA A 126 23.97 -15.64 23.52
C ALA A 126 23.33 -16.06 24.86
N GLN A 127 22.44 -15.24 25.42
CA GLN A 127 21.72 -15.53 26.66
C GLN A 127 20.43 -16.32 26.42
N ILE A 128 19.97 -16.43 25.16
CA ILE A 128 18.74 -17.15 24.79
C ILE A 128 19.13 -18.54 24.25
N PRO A 129 18.48 -19.63 24.71
CA PRO A 129 18.68 -20.96 24.15
C PRO A 129 18.43 -20.97 22.64
N ASP A 130 19.24 -21.73 21.88
CA ASP A 130 19.17 -21.77 20.41
C ASP A 130 17.75 -22.02 19.86
N ALA A 131 16.97 -22.90 20.52
CA ALA A 131 15.60 -23.24 20.12
C ALA A 131 14.57 -22.13 20.41
N GLU A 132 14.91 -21.16 21.26
CA GLU A 132 14.06 -20.04 21.66
C GLU A 132 14.48 -18.72 21.01
N ARG A 133 15.56 -18.72 20.22
CA ARG A 133 16.03 -17.52 19.56
C ARG A 133 15.02 -17.06 18.50
N PRO A 134 14.74 -15.75 18.44
CA PRO A 134 13.92 -15.18 17.36
C PRO A 134 14.55 -15.44 15.99
N VAL A 135 13.74 -15.82 15.00
CA VAL A 135 14.18 -16.12 13.61
C VAL A 135 13.59 -15.08 12.66
N VAL A 136 14.44 -14.26 12.04
CA VAL A 136 14.11 -13.28 10.98
C VAL A 136 15.17 -13.31 9.91
#